data_AF-A0A7U6QN15-F1
#
_entry.id   AF-A0A7U6QN15-F1
#
_cell.length_a   1.000
_cell.length_b   1.000
_cell.length_c   1.000
_cell.angle_alpha   90.00
_cell.angle_beta   90.00
_cell.angle_gamma   90.00
#
_symmetry.space_group_name_H-M   'P 1'
#
loop_
_entity.id
_entity.type
_entity.pdbx_description
1 polymer ?
#
loop_
_entity_poly.entity_id
_entity_poly.type
_entity_poly.pdbx_seq_one_letter_code
_entity_poly.pdbx_strand_id
1 'polypeptide(L)' 'MGNNWCRYGVDDSVGLALRLEDRYKGVRSPHKIKMGVSGCTRECAEAQSKDFGIIATEKAGISLSAVMVA' A
#
# COMPACT_ATOMS: atom_id res chain seq x y z
N MET A 1 -4.20 -7.36 11.12
CA MET A 1 -3.68 -7.47 9.74
C MET A 1 -2.89 -6.21 9.43
N GLY A 2 -1.76 -6.32 8.73
CA GLY A 2 -0.72 -5.29 8.62
C GLY A 2 0.58 -5.77 9.25
N ASN A 3 0.63 -5.77 10.58
CA ASN A 3 1.72 -6.37 11.36
C ASN A 3 1.17 -7.25 12.51
N ASN A 4 -0.03 -6.97 13.02
CA ASN A 4 -0.62 -7.68 14.17
C ASN A 4 -0.95 -9.17 13.97
N TRP A 5 -0.77 -9.72 12.77
CA TRP A 5 -1.08 -11.12 12.44
C TRP A 5 -0.10 -11.71 11.43
N CYS A 6 0.41 -10.87 10.51
CA CYS A 6 1.38 -11.32 9.51
C CYS A 6 2.73 -11.54 10.18
N ARG A 7 3.22 -12.80 10.19
CA ARG A 7 4.53 -13.14 10.75
C ARG A 7 5.72 -12.43 10.09
N TYR A 8 5.53 -12.01 8.84
CA TYR A 8 6.51 -11.25 8.05
C TYR A 8 6.10 -9.77 7.91
N GLY A 9 5.13 -9.31 8.70
CA GLY A 9 4.67 -7.93 8.68
C GLY A 9 5.79 -7.00 9.11
N VAL A 10 6.21 -6.12 8.21
CA VAL A 10 7.22 -5.10 8.51
C VAL A 10 6.51 -3.84 9.02
N ASP A 11 5.37 -3.50 8.42
CA ASP A 11 4.61 -2.29 8.77
C ASP A 11 3.08 -2.50 8.68
N ASP A 12 2.31 -1.60 9.30
CA ASP A 12 0.85 -1.67 9.33
C ASP A 12 0.21 -1.33 7.97
N SER A 13 -0.08 -2.36 7.17
CA SER A 13 -0.74 -2.21 5.87
C SER A 13 -2.20 -1.75 5.95
N VAL A 14 -2.92 -2.04 7.04
CA VAL A 14 -4.36 -1.71 7.14
C VAL A 14 -4.55 -0.25 7.53
N GLY A 15 -3.84 0.24 8.55
CA GLY A 15 -3.90 1.64 8.94
C GLY A 15 -3.39 2.57 7.84
N LEU A 16 -2.47 2.12 7.00
CA LEU A 16 -2.04 2.89 5.82
C LEU A 16 -3.09 2.86 4.70
N ALA A 17 -3.73 1.71 4.45
CA ALA A 17 -4.84 1.62 3.50
C ALA A 17 -6.01 2.54 3.89
N LEU A 18 -6.39 2.58 5.17
CA LEU A 18 -7.43 3.50 5.65
C LEU A 18 -7.07 4.97 5.42
N ARG A 19 -5.81 5.36 5.66
CA ARG A 19 -5.34 6.73 5.44
C ARG A 19 -5.38 7.13 3.96
N LEU A 20 -5.08 6.20 3.06
CA LEU A 20 -5.18 6.42 1.62
C LEU A 20 -6.64 6.55 1.18
N GLU A 21 -7.50 5.64 1.63
CA GLU A 21 -8.93 5.71 1.34
C GLU A 21 -9.53 7.01 1.88
N ASP A 22 -9.23 7.41 3.12
CA ASP A 22 -9.76 8.65 3.69
C ASP A 22 -9.32 9.90 2.91
N ARG A 23 -8.10 9.88 2.35
CA ARG A 23 -7.53 10.99 1.58
C ARG A 23 -8.00 11.03 0.12
N TYR A 24 -8.16 9.88 -0.51
CA TYR A 24 -8.47 9.77 -1.95
C TYR A 24 -9.94 9.41 -2.22
N LYS A 25 -10.74 9.08 -1.22
CA LYS A 25 -12.20 8.91 -1.36
C LYS A 25 -12.80 10.20 -1.92
N GLY A 26 -13.56 10.08 -3.00
CA GLY A 26 -14.19 11.22 -3.66
C GLY A 26 -13.28 12.02 -4.60
N VAL A 27 -12.04 11.56 -4.87
CA VAL A 27 -11.27 12.10 -6.00
C VAL A 27 -12.04 11.87 -7.29
N ARG A 28 -12.35 12.97 -7.97
CA ARG A 28 -13.02 12.97 -9.26
C ARG A 28 -12.02 12.59 -10.35
N SER A 29 -11.67 11.31 -10.39
CA SER A 29 -10.79 10.73 -11.40
C SER A 29 -11.56 10.42 -12.69
N PRO A 30 -10.97 10.61 -13.88
CA PRO A 30 -11.58 10.21 -15.15
C PRO A 30 -11.81 8.69 -15.29
N HIS A 31 -11.09 7.86 -14.53
CA HIS A 31 -11.24 6.40 -14.50
C HIS A 31 -11.03 5.86 -13.07
N LYS A 32 -11.51 4.64 -12.78
CA LYS A 32 -11.36 4.04 -11.44
C LYS A 32 -9.88 3.80 -11.14
N ILE A 33 -9.34 4.55 -10.19
CA ILE A 33 -7.99 4.37 -9.67
C ILE A 33 -8.00 3.18 -8.70
N LYS A 34 -7.05 2.27 -8.87
CA LYS A 34 -6.83 1.14 -7.96
C LYS A 34 -5.60 1.43 -7.12
N MET A 35 -5.76 1.29 -5.80
CA MET A 35 -4.68 1.44 -4.84
C MET A 35 -4.46 0.14 -4.07
N GLY A 36 -3.21 -0.13 -3.68
CA GLY A 36 -2.87 -1.31 -2.90
C GLY A 36 -1.73 -1.05 -1.95
N VAL A 37 -1.85 -1.61 -0.76
CA VAL A 37 -0.84 -1.50 0.29
C VAL A 37 -0.40 -2.90 0.68
N SER A 38 0.90 -3.15 0.62
CA SER A 38 1.55 -4.35 1.13
C SER A 38 2.42 -4.01 2.33
N GLY A 39 2.19 -4.72 3.45
CA GLY A 39 2.95 -4.56 4.69
C GLY A 39 4.32 -5.25 4.69
N CYS A 40 4.71 -5.87 3.59
CA CYS A 40 6.01 -6.52 3.41
C CYS A 40 6.36 -6.67 1.92
N THR A 41 7.61 -7.05 1.64
CA THR A 41 8.14 -7.26 0.28
C THR A 41 7.51 -8.43 -0.47
N ARG A 42 6.66 -9.24 0.18
CA ARG A 42 5.94 -10.37 -0.43
C ARG A 42 4.69 -9.98 -1.20
N GLU A 43 4.40 -8.68 -1.31
CA GLU A 43 3.39 -8.11 -2.20
C GLU A 43 2.02 -8.82 -2.23
N CYS A 44 1.52 -9.33 -1.09
CA CYS A 44 0.25 -10.06 -1.00
C CYS A 44 -1.01 -9.24 -1.36
N ALA A 45 -0.83 -7.94 -1.63
CA ALA A 45 -1.88 -7.03 -2.04
C ALA A 45 -1.73 -6.61 -3.52
N GLU A 46 -0.84 -7.29 -4.26
CA GLU A 46 -0.43 -7.03 -5.64
C GLU A 46 -0.23 -5.53 -5.90
N ALA A 47 0.52 -4.89 -5.00
CA ALA A 47 0.73 -3.44 -5.03
C ALA A 47 1.38 -3.00 -6.35
N GLN A 48 2.30 -3.81 -6.90
CA GLN A 48 2.95 -3.55 -8.19
C GLN A 48 1.99 -3.50 -9.37
N SER A 49 0.86 -4.21 -9.33
CA SER A 49 -0.08 -4.28 -10.46
C SER A 49 -1.17 -3.21 -10.43
N LYS A 50 -1.06 -2.26 -9.50
CA LYS A 50 -2.06 -1.20 -9.29
C LYS A 50 -1.47 0.15 -9.65
N ASP A 51 -2.35 1.11 -9.94
CA ASP A 51 -1.96 2.47 -10.31
C ASP A 51 -1.12 3.12 -9.20
N PHE A 52 -1.46 2.84 -7.94
CA PHE A 52 -0.67 3.23 -6.78
C PHE A 52 -0.45 2.04 -5.84
N GLY A 53 0.76 1.50 -5.88
CA GLY A 53 1.21 0.43 -5.00
C GLY A 53 2.17 0.91 -3.93
N ILE A 54 1.85 0.70 -2.65
CA ILE A 54 2.78 0.95 -1.55
C ILE A 54 3.26 -0.37 -0.99
N ILE A 55 4.58 -0.52 -0.89
CA ILE A 55 5.22 -1.70 -0.31
C ILE A 55 6.14 -1.28 0.83
N ALA A 56 5.93 -1.86 2.01
CA ALA A 56 6.84 -1.70 3.13
C ALA A 56 8.11 -2.53 2.90
N THR A 57 9.27 -1.87 2.90
CA THR A 57 10.58 -2.53 2.80
C THR A 57 11.41 -2.29 4.06
N GLU A 58 12.24 -3.26 4.42
CA GLU A 58 13.06 -3.25 5.64
C GLU A 58 14.28 -2.31 5.55
N LYS A 59 14.63 -1.82 4.34
CA LYS A 59 15.90 -1.12 4.07
C LYS A 59 15.98 0.33 4.55
N ALA A 60 14.88 0.91 4.99
CA ALA A 60 14.85 2.17 5.73
C ALA A 60 13.45 2.28 6.31
N GLY A 61 13.32 2.61 7.59
CA GLY A 61 12.03 2.91 8.20
C GLY A 61 11.30 3.93 7.34
N ILE A 62 10.21 3.48 6.69
CA ILE A 62 9.37 4.25 5.76
C ILE A 62 10.12 4.66 4.47
N SER A 63 10.71 3.71 3.76
CA SER A 63 10.88 3.88 2.30
C SER A 63 9.54 3.62 1.63
N LEU A 64 8.79 4.68 1.35
CA LEU A 64 7.63 4.66 0.46
C LEU A 64 8.13 4.33 -0.95
N SER A 65 8.37 3.05 -1.22
CA SER A 65 8.38 2.54 -2.60
C SER A 65 6.93 2.56 -3.07
N ALA A 66 6.40 3.76 -3.28
CA ALA A 66 5.19 3.98 -4.04
C ALA A 66 5.57 3.64 -5.48
N VAL A 67 5.42 2.37 -5.84
CA VAL A 67 5.59 1.98 -7.22
C VAL A 67 4.31 2.42 -7.93
N MET A 68 4.39 3.63 -8.47
CA MET A 68 3.39 4.18 -9.37
C MET A 68 3.61 3.49 -10.72
N VAL A 69 2.86 2.43 -10.97
CA VAL A 69 2.78 1.82 -12.30
C VAL A 69 1.75 2.64 -13.06
N ALA A 70 2.22 3.73 -13.67
CA ALA A 70 1.43 4.53 -14.60
C ALA A 70 1.35 3.85 -15.96
#